data_AF-A0A263DAX1-F1
#
_entry.id   AF-A0A263DAX1-F1
#
_cell.length_a   1.000
_cell.length_b   1.000
_cell.length_c   1.000
_cell.angle_alpha   90.00
_cell.angle_beta   90.00
_cell.angle_gamma   90.00
#
_symmetry.space_group_name_H-M   'P 1'
#
loop_
_entity.id
_entity.type
_entity.pdbx_description
1 polymer ?
#
loop_
_entity_poly.entity_id
_entity_poly.type
_entity_poly.pdbx_seq_one_letter_code
_entity_poly.pdbx_strand_id
1 'polypeptide(L)'
;MADNLQQFGPTGFQDLAGALAIAAFGPGVQVMGQGRDGGRDLYFRGPLAWQSVPDFEGEVWDGYTVMQVKHKAALAVRSEDNASWLWSQLRRELNDWSLAADRSEVPDYLLVITNVPLTPTPGTGGHDRVLGNIRKYIAELDDDSRDIDSSARDAREARRNRLRRIKKFRIWDERQATALLSVYAHVRRAFPALLTAADIFAALSNMTDTISIGDLEPALRTHARTTLTGDGFVYFDEAGGSDGSGYPIHEVAIDLPSMNGHGEVSTVVRYVLNRSEHMLKPRLSLVPKPRHLIVTGAPGNGKTTVARFLVQAFRAAMLEGGSELSDEQRTTISGYREALSRMGCAMPRNRRWPMRIDLAEYAEEGGLGAKPFS
;
A
#
# COMPACT_ATOMS: atom_id res chain seq x y z
N MET A 1 7.29 4.33 18.48
CA MET A 1 6.67 3.16 17.83
C MET A 1 7.42 2.90 16.54
N ALA A 2 7.87 1.67 16.30
CA ALA A 2 8.46 1.31 15.00
C ALA A 2 7.34 1.28 13.95
N ASP A 3 7.57 1.90 12.79
CA ASP A 3 6.61 1.94 11.70
C ASP A 3 6.43 0.53 11.11
N ASN A 4 5.25 -0.08 11.27
CA ASN A 4 5.01 -1.44 10.79
C ASN A 4 4.77 -1.47 9.27
N LEU A 5 5.85 -1.56 8.48
CA LEU A 5 5.76 -1.55 7.02
C LEU A 5 5.03 -2.77 6.42
N GLN A 6 4.80 -3.86 7.18
CA GLN A 6 4.02 -5.03 6.71
C GLN A 6 2.54 -4.73 6.53
N GLN A 7 2.01 -3.72 7.24
CA GLN A 7 0.60 -3.38 7.19
C GLN A 7 0.17 -2.80 5.84
N PHE A 8 1.11 -2.34 5.02
CA PHE A 8 0.80 -1.89 3.67
C PHE A 8 0.46 -3.07 2.74
N GLY A 9 -0.42 -2.85 1.77
CA GLY A 9 -0.44 -3.67 0.56
C GLY A 9 0.78 -3.36 -0.34
N PRO A 10 1.12 -4.22 -1.32
CA PRO A 10 2.21 -3.96 -2.26
C PRO A 10 2.11 -2.59 -2.94
N THR A 11 0.89 -2.20 -3.32
CA THR A 11 0.62 -0.90 -3.94
C THR A 11 0.78 0.26 -2.97
N GLY A 12 0.24 0.17 -1.75
CA GLY A 12 0.44 1.22 -0.73
C GLY A 12 1.91 1.37 -0.33
N PHE A 13 2.67 0.28 -0.33
CA PHE A 13 4.11 0.31 -0.09
C PHE A 13 4.90 0.93 -1.26
N GLN A 14 4.47 0.71 -2.50
CA GLN A 14 5.03 1.40 -3.68
C GLN A 14 4.79 2.91 -3.62
N ASP A 15 3.59 3.34 -3.22
CA ASP A 15 3.31 4.76 -2.97
C ASP A 15 4.24 5.33 -1.88
N LEU A 16 4.45 4.59 -0.79
CA LEU A 16 5.37 4.97 0.28
C LEU A 16 6.80 5.12 -0.23
N ALA A 17 7.29 4.11 -0.95
CA ALA A 17 8.62 4.10 -1.53
C ALA A 17 8.82 5.27 -2.49
N GLY A 18 7.81 5.60 -3.29
CA GLY A 18 7.88 6.74 -4.20
C GLY A 18 7.85 8.09 -3.52
N ALA A 19 7.05 8.25 -2.46
CA ALA A 19 7.04 9.49 -1.69
C ALA A 19 8.38 9.69 -0.96
N LEU A 20 8.98 8.60 -0.45
CA LEU A 20 10.33 8.63 0.11
C LEU A 20 11.39 8.97 -0.93
N ALA A 21 11.33 8.37 -2.11
CA ALA A 21 12.27 8.65 -3.20
C ALA A 21 12.18 10.10 -3.69
N ILE A 22 10.97 10.65 -3.85
CA ILE A 22 10.77 12.06 -4.23
C ILE A 22 11.25 13.01 -3.11
N ALA A 23 10.98 12.67 -1.84
CA ALA A 23 11.47 13.48 -0.72
C ALA A 23 13.01 13.46 -0.63
N ALA A 24 13.64 12.32 -0.93
CA ALA A 24 15.08 12.15 -0.87
C ALA A 24 15.84 12.73 -2.07
N PHE A 25 15.31 12.56 -3.29
CA PHE A 25 16.01 12.86 -4.53
C PHE A 25 15.37 13.99 -5.36
N GLY A 26 14.20 14.48 -4.92
CA GLY A 26 13.49 15.58 -5.57
C GLY A 26 12.44 15.13 -6.60
N PRO A 27 11.74 16.11 -7.21
CA PRO A 27 10.58 15.88 -8.07
C PRO A 27 10.91 15.26 -9.43
N GLY A 28 12.18 15.14 -9.80
CA GLY A 28 12.59 14.48 -11.05
C GLY A 28 12.43 12.95 -11.02
N VAL A 29 12.15 12.36 -9.86
CA VAL A 29 11.82 10.92 -9.75
C VAL A 29 10.44 10.67 -10.34
N GLN A 30 10.37 9.86 -11.39
CA GLN A 30 9.13 9.44 -12.01
C GLN A 30 8.62 8.16 -11.35
N VAL A 31 7.39 8.20 -10.87
CA VAL A 31 6.67 7.04 -10.31
C VAL A 31 5.83 6.40 -11.42
N MET A 32 5.88 5.07 -11.53
CA MET A 32 5.05 4.32 -12.47
C MET A 32 3.75 3.86 -11.78
N GLY A 33 2.64 3.92 -12.52
CA GLY A 33 1.34 3.41 -12.08
C GLY A 33 1.24 1.89 -12.21
N GLN A 34 0.03 1.33 -12.11
CA GLN A 34 -0.17 -0.10 -12.41
C GLN A 34 -0.18 -0.32 -13.94
N GLY A 35 0.74 -1.13 -14.47
CA GLY A 35 0.77 -1.51 -15.88
C GLY A 35 1.88 -2.52 -16.24
N ARG A 36 2.06 -2.82 -17.54
CA ARG A 36 3.28 -3.51 -18.03
C ARG A 36 4.42 -2.50 -18.00
N ASP A 37 5.03 -2.31 -16.83
CA ASP A 37 5.94 -1.18 -16.60
C ASP A 37 7.41 -1.44 -17.03
N GLY A 38 7.63 -2.51 -17.79
CA GLY A 38 8.97 -2.92 -18.24
C GLY A 38 9.94 -3.20 -17.08
N GLY A 39 9.40 -3.56 -15.91
CA GLY A 39 10.17 -3.82 -14.70
C GLY A 39 10.66 -2.56 -13.99
N ARG A 40 9.85 -1.49 -13.92
CA ARG A 40 10.21 -0.23 -13.26
C ARG A 40 9.06 0.25 -12.40
N ASP A 41 9.27 0.30 -11.10
CA ASP A 41 8.29 0.92 -10.20
C ASP A 41 8.51 2.43 -10.14
N LEU A 42 9.78 2.85 -10.13
CA LEU A 42 10.20 4.24 -10.33
C LEU A 42 11.45 4.34 -11.20
N TYR A 43 11.69 5.53 -11.77
CA TYR A 43 12.96 5.82 -12.42
C TYR A 43 13.36 7.30 -12.34
N PHE A 44 14.63 7.56 -12.60
CA PHE A 44 15.22 8.88 -12.74
C PHE A 44 16.25 8.86 -13.88
N ARG A 45 16.38 9.97 -14.61
CA ARG A 45 17.41 10.17 -15.63
C ARG A 45 18.19 11.44 -15.37
N GLY A 46 19.51 11.31 -15.32
CA GLY A 46 20.45 12.42 -15.07
C GLY A 46 21.19 12.25 -13.74
N PRO A 47 21.75 13.33 -13.17
CA PRO A 47 22.53 13.27 -11.94
C PRO A 47 21.61 13.17 -10.71
N LEU A 48 21.54 11.98 -10.12
CA LEU A 48 20.84 11.72 -8.86
C LEU A 48 21.83 11.82 -7.68
N ALA A 49 21.72 12.90 -6.91
CA ALA A 49 22.57 13.14 -5.75
C ALA A 49 22.07 12.37 -4.51
N TRP A 50 22.96 11.63 -3.86
CA TRP A 50 22.66 10.88 -2.62
C TRP A 50 22.77 11.71 -1.33
N GLN A 51 23.23 12.96 -1.44
CA GLN A 51 23.32 13.90 -0.33
C GLN A 51 22.80 15.26 -0.76
N SER A 52 22.06 15.92 0.14
CA SER A 52 21.67 17.33 0.05
C SER A 52 22.20 18.09 1.28
N VAL A 53 23.48 17.88 1.60
CA VAL A 53 24.16 18.68 2.63
C VAL A 53 24.94 19.76 1.90
N PRO A 54 24.75 21.05 2.21
CA PRO A 54 25.64 22.09 1.71
C PRO A 54 27.09 21.75 2.09
N ASP A 55 28.02 21.97 1.17
CA ASP A 55 29.48 21.89 1.36
C ASP A 55 30.15 20.49 1.29
N PHE A 56 29.42 19.42 0.96
CA PHE A 56 30.02 18.10 0.71
C PHE A 56 29.62 17.53 -0.66
N GLU A 57 30.63 17.14 -1.45
CA GLU A 57 30.42 16.35 -2.66
C GLU A 57 29.98 14.94 -2.29
N GLY A 58 28.67 14.75 -2.17
CA GLY A 58 28.08 13.42 -2.01
C GLY A 58 28.18 12.59 -3.29
N GLU A 59 27.96 11.28 -3.16
CA GLU A 59 27.89 10.41 -4.34
C GLU A 59 26.75 10.86 -5.28
N VAL A 60 27.07 10.97 -6.57
CA VAL A 60 26.09 11.22 -7.64
C VAL A 60 26.01 10.01 -8.55
N TRP A 61 24.78 9.54 -8.80
CA TRP A 61 24.49 8.56 -9.83
C TRP A 61 24.04 9.30 -11.09
N ASP A 62 24.94 9.46 -12.05
CA ASP A 62 24.63 10.11 -13.33
C ASP A 62 24.32 9.07 -14.41
N GLY A 63 23.09 9.07 -14.89
CA GLY A 63 22.58 8.15 -15.90
C GLY A 63 21.14 7.70 -15.62
N TYR A 64 20.81 6.48 -16.03
CA TYR A 64 19.49 5.92 -15.86
C TYR A 64 19.39 5.09 -14.57
N THR A 65 18.70 5.63 -13.57
CA THR A 65 18.43 4.95 -12.30
C THR A 65 17.04 4.35 -12.32
N VAL A 66 16.92 3.05 -12.07
CA VAL A 66 15.63 2.40 -11.79
C VAL A 66 15.54 2.10 -10.30
N MET A 67 14.36 2.34 -9.72
CA MET A 67 14.06 1.93 -8.35
C MET A 67 12.99 0.84 -8.39
N GLN A 68 13.31 -0.29 -7.78
CA GLN A 68 12.48 -1.48 -7.72
C GLN A 68 11.95 -1.67 -6.30
N VAL A 69 10.63 -1.71 -6.15
CA VAL A 69 9.94 -1.83 -4.88
C VAL A 69 9.49 -3.27 -4.68
N LYS A 70 9.89 -3.89 -3.56
CA LYS A 70 9.52 -5.26 -3.21
C LYS A 70 8.90 -5.31 -1.82
N HIS A 71 7.61 -5.61 -1.77
CA HIS A 71 6.86 -5.80 -0.53
C HIS A 71 6.62 -7.28 -0.25
N LYS A 72 6.96 -7.72 0.96
CA LYS A 72 6.60 -9.04 1.49
C LYS A 72 5.43 -8.88 2.45
N ALA A 73 4.27 -9.43 2.07
CA ALA A 73 3.03 -9.29 2.83
C ALA A 73 3.11 -9.88 4.25
N ALA A 74 3.81 -11.00 4.42
CA ALA A 74 4.05 -11.62 5.72
C ALA A 74 5.54 -11.94 5.86
N LEU A 75 6.21 -11.31 6.82
CA LEU A 75 7.59 -11.63 7.15
C LEU A 75 7.66 -13.00 7.83
N ALA A 76 8.66 -13.78 7.45
CA ALA A 76 8.99 -15.01 8.14
C ALA A 76 9.62 -14.71 9.50
N VAL A 77 9.45 -15.63 10.45
CA VAL A 77 10.08 -15.55 11.78
C VAL A 77 11.61 -15.53 11.65
N ARG A 78 12.15 -16.32 10.73
CA ARG A 78 13.59 -16.39 10.46
C ARG A 78 14.00 -15.32 9.47
N SER A 79 15.03 -14.54 9.81
CA SER A 79 15.53 -13.46 8.97
C SER A 79 16.17 -13.97 7.67
N GLU A 80 16.74 -15.18 7.69
CA GLU A 80 17.35 -15.79 6.50
C GLU A 80 16.31 -16.10 5.42
N ASP A 81 15.11 -16.48 5.81
CA ASP A 81 14.00 -16.77 4.88
C ASP A 81 13.47 -15.47 4.24
N ASN A 82 13.56 -14.35 4.96
CA ASN A 82 13.23 -13.04 4.41
C ASN A 82 14.28 -12.57 3.39
N ALA A 83 15.57 -12.70 3.71
CA ALA A 83 16.65 -12.39 2.77
C ALA A 83 16.62 -13.29 1.53
N SER A 84 16.32 -14.59 1.71
CA SER A 84 16.19 -15.55 0.61
C SER A 84 14.99 -15.25 -0.29
N TRP A 85 13.87 -14.84 0.31
CA TRP A 85 12.71 -14.34 -0.45
C TRP A 85 13.08 -13.10 -1.26
N LEU A 86 13.75 -12.11 -0.66
CA LEU A 86 14.13 -10.89 -1.37
C LEU A 86 15.07 -11.22 -2.54
N TRP A 87 16.05 -12.10 -2.31
CA TRP A 87 16.93 -12.58 -3.36
C TRP A 87 16.16 -13.25 -4.51
N SER A 88 15.14 -14.07 -4.22
CA SER A 88 14.34 -14.70 -5.28
C SER A 88 13.55 -13.68 -6.11
N GLN A 89 13.12 -12.56 -5.50
CA GLN A 89 12.53 -11.45 -6.24
C GLN A 89 13.57 -10.80 -7.16
N LEU A 90 14.72 -10.41 -6.61
CA LEU A 90 15.77 -9.70 -7.36
C LEU A 90 16.37 -10.55 -8.47
N ARG A 91 16.53 -11.85 -8.24
CA ARG A 91 16.98 -12.78 -9.28
C ARG A 91 16.02 -12.82 -10.46
N ARG A 92 14.70 -12.76 -10.23
CA ARG A 92 13.70 -12.68 -11.30
C ARG A 92 13.83 -11.38 -12.09
N GLU A 93 13.94 -10.25 -11.38
CA GLU A 93 14.16 -8.94 -12.02
C GLU A 93 15.43 -8.91 -12.89
N LEU A 94 16.55 -9.40 -12.37
CA LEU A 94 17.82 -9.48 -13.10
C LEU A 94 17.72 -10.43 -14.29
N ASN A 95 17.03 -11.55 -14.13
CA ASN A 95 16.80 -12.49 -15.23
C ASN A 95 15.98 -11.83 -16.34
N ASP A 96 14.88 -11.15 -16.01
CA ASP A 96 14.07 -10.44 -16.98
C ASP A 96 14.85 -9.33 -17.69
N TRP A 97 15.67 -8.54 -16.99
CA TRP A 97 16.55 -7.57 -17.63
C TRP A 97 17.63 -8.20 -18.50
N SER A 98 18.06 -9.43 -18.19
CA SER A 98 18.99 -10.16 -19.03
C SER A 98 18.35 -10.62 -20.36
N LEU A 99 17.03 -10.79 -20.39
CA LEU A 99 16.27 -11.25 -21.55
C LEU A 99 15.66 -10.04 -22.28
N ALA A 100 15.95 -9.89 -23.58
CA ALA A 100 15.65 -8.68 -24.34
C ALA A 100 14.18 -8.41 -24.69
N ALA A 101 13.24 -9.06 -24.00
CA ALA A 101 11.81 -8.98 -24.25
C ALA A 101 11.22 -7.63 -23.77
N ASP A 102 10.54 -7.65 -22.62
CA ASP A 102 9.75 -6.50 -22.15
C ASP A 102 10.60 -5.40 -21.48
N ARG A 103 11.93 -5.58 -21.39
CA ARG A 103 12.87 -4.66 -20.73
C ARG A 103 13.99 -4.23 -21.67
N SER A 104 13.66 -3.59 -22.79
CA SER A 104 14.62 -3.22 -23.84
C SER A 104 15.80 -2.36 -23.33
N GLU A 105 15.56 -1.51 -22.33
CA GLU A 105 16.58 -0.67 -21.71
C GLU A 105 16.94 -1.13 -20.28
N VAL A 106 18.21 -1.47 -20.07
CA VAL A 106 18.77 -1.85 -18.77
C VAL A 106 19.28 -0.60 -18.04
N PRO A 107 19.00 -0.43 -16.73
CA PRO A 107 19.48 0.71 -15.96
C PRO A 107 21.00 0.76 -15.79
N ASP A 108 21.54 1.97 -15.62
CA ASP A 108 22.90 2.19 -15.12
C ASP A 108 22.98 1.90 -13.61
N TYR A 109 21.92 2.20 -12.87
CA TYR A 109 21.89 2.02 -11.42
C TYR A 109 20.56 1.43 -10.95
N LEU A 110 20.63 0.55 -9.96
CA LEU A 110 19.45 -0.08 -9.37
C LEU A 110 19.36 0.22 -7.86
N LEU A 111 18.27 0.83 -7.44
CA LEU A 111 17.89 0.97 -6.05
C LEU A 111 16.74 0.01 -5.73
N VAL A 112 16.92 -0.89 -4.77
CA VAL A 112 15.85 -1.76 -4.29
C VAL A 112 15.27 -1.17 -3.01
N ILE A 113 13.95 -1.02 -2.92
CA ILE A 113 13.25 -0.54 -1.73
C ILE A 113 12.35 -1.67 -1.21
N THR A 114 12.47 -2.07 0.04
CA THR A 114 11.74 -3.22 0.59
C THR A 114 11.36 -3.07 2.05
N ASN A 115 10.25 -3.69 2.47
CA ASN A 115 9.83 -3.79 3.86
C ASN A 115 10.49 -4.97 4.60
N VAL A 116 11.42 -5.68 3.96
CA VAL A 116 12.16 -6.78 4.57
C VAL A 116 13.31 -6.23 5.41
N PRO A 117 13.37 -6.53 6.72
CA PRO A 117 14.54 -6.20 7.53
C PRO A 117 15.68 -7.15 7.19
N LEU A 118 16.85 -6.61 6.84
CA LEU A 118 18.04 -7.40 6.58
C LEU A 118 18.97 -7.35 7.81
N THR A 119 19.56 -8.50 8.15
CA THR A 119 20.48 -8.56 9.30
C THR A 119 21.81 -7.86 8.95
N PRO A 120 22.38 -7.07 9.88
CA PRO A 120 23.51 -6.19 9.59
C PRO A 120 24.89 -6.85 9.77
N THR A 121 24.96 -8.13 10.13
CA THR A 121 26.23 -8.82 10.40
C THR A 121 27.16 -8.72 9.18
N PRO A 122 28.36 -8.14 9.29
CA PRO A 122 29.27 -8.02 8.16
C PRO A 122 29.61 -9.40 7.55
N GLY A 123 29.60 -9.47 6.22
CA GLY A 123 29.93 -10.66 5.41
C GLY A 123 28.86 -11.77 5.38
N THR A 124 28.07 -11.92 6.45
CA THR A 124 27.14 -13.06 6.62
C THR A 124 25.68 -12.65 6.81
N GLY A 125 25.43 -11.39 7.17
CA GLY A 125 24.10 -10.82 7.35
C GLY A 125 23.31 -10.78 6.05
N GLY A 126 21.98 -10.68 6.17
CA GLY A 126 21.06 -10.66 5.04
C GLY A 126 21.39 -9.56 4.02
N HIS A 127 21.90 -8.41 4.47
CA HIS A 127 22.29 -7.31 3.59
C HIS A 127 23.44 -7.72 2.66
N ASP A 128 24.56 -8.14 3.23
CA ASP A 128 25.74 -8.55 2.49
C ASP A 128 25.50 -9.84 1.69
N ARG A 129 24.67 -10.75 2.20
CA ARG A 129 24.29 -11.97 1.49
C ARG A 129 23.50 -11.68 0.22
N VAL A 130 22.52 -10.76 0.27
CA VAL A 130 21.75 -10.39 -0.93
C VAL A 130 22.64 -9.68 -1.95
N LEU A 131 23.49 -8.74 -1.53
CA LEU A 131 24.47 -8.10 -2.42
C LEU A 131 25.48 -9.09 -3.00
N GLY A 132 25.96 -10.02 -2.19
CA GLY A 132 26.86 -11.11 -2.60
C GLY A 132 26.20 -12.02 -3.65
N ASN A 133 24.92 -12.36 -3.47
CA ASN A 133 24.17 -13.15 -4.44
C ASN A 133 24.01 -12.41 -5.78
N ILE A 134 23.75 -11.10 -5.77
CA ILE A 134 23.69 -10.28 -7.00
C ILE A 134 25.03 -10.33 -7.73
N ARG A 135 26.13 -10.07 -7.02
CA ARG A 135 27.49 -10.11 -7.60
C ARG A 135 27.80 -11.50 -8.17
N LYS A 136 27.47 -12.56 -7.42
CA LYS A 136 27.66 -13.94 -7.87
C LYS A 136 26.86 -14.25 -9.13
N TYR A 137 25.60 -13.86 -9.20
CA TYR A 137 24.75 -14.08 -10.38
C TYR A 137 25.30 -13.37 -11.63
N ILE A 138 25.81 -12.14 -11.48
CA ILE A 138 26.43 -11.41 -12.60
C ILE A 138 27.74 -12.10 -13.01
N ALA A 139 28.57 -12.51 -12.05
CA ALA A 139 29.83 -13.21 -12.32
C ALA A 139 29.61 -14.60 -12.96
N GLU A 140 28.53 -15.31 -12.62
CA GLU A 140 28.16 -16.59 -13.25
C GLU A 140 27.89 -16.45 -14.76
N LEU A 141 27.63 -15.24 -15.26
CA LEU A 141 27.50 -15.00 -16.70
C LEU A 141 28.85 -14.87 -17.41
N ASP A 142 29.95 -14.67 -16.67
CA ASP A 142 31.32 -14.73 -17.20
C ASP A 142 31.82 -16.18 -17.37
N ASP A 143 31.17 -17.18 -16.74
CA ASP A 143 31.52 -18.60 -16.82
C ASP A 143 31.03 -19.23 -18.14
N ASP A 144 31.96 -19.65 -18.99
CA ASP A 144 31.72 -20.28 -20.29
C ASP A 144 31.73 -21.81 -20.25
N SER A 145 32.02 -22.42 -19.09
CA SER A 145 32.17 -23.88 -18.94
C SER A 145 30.91 -24.69 -19.26
N ARG A 146 29.74 -24.02 -19.32
CA ARG A 146 28.44 -24.64 -19.60
C ARG A 146 27.94 -24.39 -21.02
N ASP A 147 28.73 -23.74 -21.87
CA ASP A 147 28.36 -23.46 -23.26
C ASP A 147 28.51 -24.74 -24.09
N ILE A 148 27.38 -25.44 -24.28
CA ILE A 148 27.32 -26.69 -25.04
C ILE A 148 27.40 -26.50 -26.56
N ASP A 149 27.09 -25.31 -27.06
CA ASP A 149 27.15 -24.92 -28.47
C ASP A 149 27.29 -23.39 -28.64
N SER A 150 27.39 -22.92 -29.90
CA SER A 150 27.50 -21.49 -30.19
C SER A 150 26.26 -20.70 -29.81
N SER A 151 25.06 -21.31 -29.87
CA SER A 151 23.80 -20.67 -29.50
C SER A 151 23.75 -20.38 -27.99
N ALA A 152 24.18 -21.33 -27.17
CA ALA A 152 24.29 -21.20 -25.72
C ALA A 152 25.29 -20.11 -25.34
N ARG A 153 26.46 -20.07 -26.00
CA ARG A 153 27.45 -19.01 -25.83
C ARG A 153 26.87 -17.64 -26.17
N ASP A 154 26.29 -17.50 -27.37
CA ASP A 154 25.78 -16.22 -27.85
C ASP A 154 24.63 -15.70 -26.95
N ALA A 155 23.78 -16.60 -26.45
CA ALA A 155 22.72 -16.26 -25.48
C ALA A 155 23.30 -15.80 -24.13
N ARG A 156 24.34 -16.47 -23.61
CA ARG A 156 25.02 -16.07 -22.36
C ARG A 156 25.71 -14.72 -22.52
N GLU A 157 26.45 -14.51 -23.60
CA GLU A 157 27.14 -13.25 -23.90
C GLU A 157 26.16 -12.09 -24.04
N ALA A 158 25.01 -12.30 -24.71
CA ALA A 158 23.96 -11.29 -24.81
C ALA A 158 23.42 -10.88 -23.42
N ARG A 159 23.15 -11.85 -22.54
CA ARG A 159 22.68 -11.61 -21.16
C ARG A 159 23.73 -10.86 -20.34
N ARG A 160 24.99 -11.29 -20.43
CA ARG A 160 26.14 -10.66 -19.77
C ARG A 160 26.33 -9.21 -20.20
N ASN A 161 26.35 -8.95 -21.50
CA ASN A 161 26.57 -7.61 -22.07
C ASN A 161 25.46 -6.63 -21.64
N ARG A 162 24.23 -7.14 -21.48
CA ARG A 162 23.11 -6.36 -20.95
C ARG A 162 23.31 -6.01 -19.47
N LEU A 163 23.56 -6.99 -18.61
CA LEU A 163 23.66 -6.75 -17.16
C LEU A 163 24.93 -6.01 -16.74
N ARG A 164 26.01 -6.07 -17.53
CA ARG A 164 27.23 -5.26 -17.33
C ARG A 164 26.98 -3.75 -17.37
N ARG A 165 25.85 -3.29 -17.92
CA ARG A 165 25.45 -1.88 -17.90
C ARG A 165 25.11 -1.38 -16.49
N ILE A 166 24.70 -2.27 -15.58
CA ILE A 166 24.36 -1.87 -14.22
C ILE A 166 25.66 -1.67 -13.43
N LYS A 167 26.00 -0.40 -13.20
CA LYS A 167 27.22 0.06 -12.53
C LYS A 167 27.17 -0.15 -11.02
N LYS A 168 26.02 0.15 -10.39
CA LYS A 168 25.87 0.03 -8.92
C LYS A 168 24.47 -0.42 -8.51
N PHE A 169 24.42 -1.03 -7.32
CA PHE A 169 23.23 -1.51 -6.65
C PHE A 169 23.20 -0.98 -5.22
N ARG A 170 22.03 -0.53 -4.75
CA ARG A 170 21.78 -0.21 -3.33
C ARG A 170 20.45 -0.80 -2.89
N ILE A 171 20.32 -1.03 -1.58
CA ILE A 171 19.10 -1.55 -0.96
C ILE A 171 18.71 -0.58 0.17
N TRP A 172 17.49 -0.06 0.09
CA TRP A 172 16.75 0.47 1.22
C TRP A 172 15.90 -0.67 1.80
N ASP A 173 16.43 -1.31 2.83
CA ASP A 173 15.70 -2.31 3.58
C ASP A 173 14.72 -1.65 4.57
N GLU A 174 14.01 -2.45 5.36
CA GLU A 174 13.04 -1.93 6.33
C GLU A 174 13.65 -0.87 7.26
N ARG A 175 14.87 -1.10 7.75
CA ARG A 175 15.53 -0.20 8.69
C ARG A 175 15.85 1.14 8.04
N GLN A 176 16.37 1.12 6.81
CA GLN A 176 16.66 2.34 6.06
C GLN A 176 15.38 3.10 5.71
N ALA A 177 14.31 2.40 5.29
CA ALA A 177 13.02 3.01 5.00
C ALA A 177 12.41 3.68 6.26
N THR A 178 12.44 3.00 7.40
CA THR A 178 11.98 3.52 8.70
C THR A 178 12.81 4.73 9.16
N ALA A 179 14.13 4.72 8.94
CA ALA A 179 14.98 5.88 9.20
C ALA A 179 14.61 7.09 8.31
N LEU A 180 14.39 6.86 7.01
CA LEU A 180 13.98 7.92 6.09
C LEU A 180 12.59 8.49 6.46
N LEU A 181 11.67 7.66 6.95
CA LEU A 181 10.36 8.14 7.45
C LEU A 181 10.49 9.04 8.69
N SER A 182 11.51 8.81 9.50
CA SER A 182 11.81 9.66 10.66
C SER A 182 12.37 11.02 10.21
N VAL A 183 13.23 11.03 9.18
CA VAL A 183 13.75 12.28 8.57
C VAL A 183 12.63 13.04 7.84
N TYR A 184 11.82 12.34 7.06
CA TYR A 184 10.73 12.91 6.27
C TYR A 184 9.37 12.74 6.96
N ALA A 185 9.23 13.33 8.15
CA ALA A 185 8.00 13.22 8.94
C ALA A 185 6.71 13.62 8.18
N HIS A 186 6.81 14.51 7.19
CA HIS A 186 5.70 14.89 6.32
C HIS A 186 5.22 13.77 5.38
N VAL A 187 6.13 12.90 4.94
CA VAL A 187 5.81 11.67 4.19
C VAL A 187 5.08 10.71 5.13
N ARG A 188 5.65 10.41 6.31
CA ARG A 188 5.04 9.54 7.31
C ARG A 188 3.60 9.94 7.65
N ARG A 189 3.37 11.23 7.94
CA ARG A 189 2.04 11.80 8.25
C ARG A 189 1.04 11.75 7.09
N ALA A 190 1.50 11.53 5.86
CA ALA A 190 0.62 11.44 4.71
C ALA A 190 -0.02 10.05 4.59
N PHE A 191 0.64 8.99 5.10
CA PHE A 191 0.18 7.61 4.97
C PHE A 191 -0.64 7.21 6.20
N PRO A 192 -1.97 7.06 6.10
CA PRO A 192 -2.81 6.75 7.25
C PRO A 192 -2.45 5.44 7.95
N ALA A 193 -1.92 4.46 7.21
CA ALA A 193 -1.39 3.23 7.79
C ALA A 193 -0.27 3.50 8.82
N LEU A 194 0.59 4.49 8.59
CA LEU A 194 1.70 4.84 9.49
C LEU A 194 1.27 5.78 10.62
N LEU A 195 0.06 6.32 10.57
CA LEU A 195 -0.46 7.11 11.67
C LEU A 195 -0.66 6.19 12.87
N THR A 196 0.06 6.51 13.94
CA THR A 196 -0.20 5.88 15.22
C THR A 196 -1.50 6.43 15.80
N ALA A 197 -2.09 5.71 16.76
CA ALA A 197 -3.24 6.21 17.50
C ALA A 197 -2.93 7.61 18.09
N ALA A 198 -1.72 7.80 18.63
CA ALA A 198 -1.23 9.08 19.13
C ALA A 198 -1.21 10.21 18.08
N ASP A 199 -0.85 9.93 16.83
CA ASP A 199 -0.86 10.93 15.75
C ASP A 199 -2.28 11.38 15.40
N ILE A 200 -3.23 10.44 15.40
CA ILE A 200 -4.65 10.71 15.16
C ILE A 200 -5.23 11.51 16.32
N PHE A 201 -4.90 11.17 17.57
CA PHE A 201 -5.40 11.89 18.74
C PHE A 201 -4.83 13.30 18.86
N ALA A 202 -3.54 13.50 18.56
CA ALA A 202 -2.97 14.83 18.51
C ALA A 202 -3.65 15.69 17.43
N ALA A 203 -4.00 15.11 16.28
CA ALA A 203 -4.71 15.84 15.22
C ALA A 203 -6.17 16.15 15.61
N LEU A 204 -6.87 15.19 16.22
CA LEU A 204 -8.27 15.33 16.61
C LEU A 204 -8.47 16.21 17.84
N SER A 205 -7.60 16.16 18.84
CA SER A 205 -7.69 17.09 19.99
C SER A 205 -7.45 18.54 19.58
N ASN A 206 -6.70 18.77 18.49
CA ASN A 206 -6.56 20.11 17.90
C ASN A 206 -7.81 20.55 17.14
N MET A 207 -8.74 19.64 16.84
CA MET A 207 -9.99 19.90 16.11
C MET A 207 -11.23 19.88 17.03
N THR A 208 -11.15 19.27 18.21
CA THR A 208 -12.26 19.17 19.15
C THR A 208 -11.83 19.58 20.55
N ASP A 209 -12.35 20.69 21.06
CA ASP A 209 -12.15 21.12 22.45
C ASP A 209 -12.91 20.24 23.47
N THR A 210 -13.66 19.25 23.00
CA THR A 210 -14.65 18.49 23.78
C THR A 210 -14.19 17.15 24.32
N ILE A 211 -13.08 16.57 23.82
CA ILE A 211 -12.61 15.25 24.24
C ILE A 211 -11.10 15.28 24.46
N SER A 212 -10.65 14.83 25.63
CA SER A 212 -9.23 14.72 25.96
C SER A 212 -8.55 13.63 25.10
N ILE A 213 -7.25 13.80 24.79
CA ILE A 213 -6.46 12.81 24.01
C ILE A 213 -6.55 11.40 24.63
N GLY A 214 -6.63 11.29 25.97
CA GLY A 214 -6.70 10.01 26.68
C GLY A 214 -8.04 9.29 26.51
N ASP A 215 -9.13 10.05 26.36
CA ASP A 215 -10.50 9.50 26.25
C ASP A 215 -10.92 9.23 24.80
N LEU A 216 -10.14 9.71 23.83
CA LEU A 216 -10.48 9.64 22.42
C LEU A 216 -10.28 8.24 21.84
N GLU A 217 -9.24 7.49 22.25
CA GLU A 217 -9.09 6.08 21.81
C GLU A 217 -10.26 5.21 22.26
N PRO A 218 -10.61 5.19 23.57
CA PRO A 218 -11.72 4.40 24.06
C PRO A 218 -13.04 4.84 23.42
N ALA A 219 -13.26 6.15 23.22
CA ALA A 219 -14.47 6.68 22.59
C ALA A 219 -14.61 6.22 21.14
N LEU A 220 -13.56 6.32 20.33
CA LEU A 220 -13.58 5.86 18.95
C LEU A 220 -13.79 4.34 18.87
N ARG A 221 -13.05 3.55 19.66
CA ARG A 221 -13.23 2.08 19.70
C ARG A 221 -14.65 1.70 20.13
N THR A 222 -15.20 2.38 21.13
CA THR A 222 -16.57 2.20 21.60
C THR A 222 -17.56 2.51 20.50
N HIS A 223 -17.42 3.66 19.84
CA HIS A 223 -18.24 4.03 18.69
C HIS A 223 -18.17 2.95 17.60
N ALA A 224 -16.98 2.58 17.12
CA ALA A 224 -16.82 1.55 16.09
C ALA A 224 -17.45 0.22 16.48
N ARG A 225 -17.32 -0.21 17.73
CA ARG A 225 -17.96 -1.42 18.27
C ARG A 225 -19.48 -1.33 18.27
N THR A 226 -20.04 -0.22 18.78
CA THR A 226 -21.49 0.00 18.86
C THR A 226 -22.11 0.08 17.47
N THR A 227 -21.46 0.77 16.53
CA THR A 227 -21.99 0.94 15.18
C THR A 227 -21.75 -0.29 14.29
N LEU A 228 -20.78 -1.15 14.60
CA LEU A 228 -20.55 -2.40 13.85
C LEU A 228 -21.76 -3.35 13.95
N THR A 229 -22.35 -3.45 15.14
CA THR A 229 -23.56 -4.25 15.37
C THR A 229 -24.83 -3.45 15.06
N GLY A 230 -24.92 -2.19 15.50
CA GLY A 230 -26.14 -1.37 15.32
C GLY A 230 -26.49 -1.04 13.87
N ASP A 231 -25.51 -0.66 13.05
CA ASP A 231 -25.74 -0.28 11.63
C ASP A 231 -25.50 -1.45 10.67
N GLY A 232 -25.33 -2.66 11.19
CA GLY A 232 -24.91 -3.86 10.46
C GLY A 232 -26.02 -4.55 9.67
N PHE A 233 -27.26 -4.06 9.72
CA PHE A 233 -28.44 -4.76 9.20
C PHE A 233 -29.17 -4.00 8.08
N VAL A 234 -29.68 -4.73 7.10
CA VAL A 234 -30.60 -4.23 6.07
C VAL A 234 -31.98 -4.84 6.32
N TYR A 235 -32.99 -3.99 6.31
CA TYR A 235 -34.39 -4.39 6.43
C TYR A 235 -35.00 -4.32 5.04
N PHE A 236 -35.58 -5.43 4.59
CA PHE A 236 -36.36 -5.48 3.36
C PHE A 236 -37.82 -5.30 3.74
N ASP A 237 -38.47 -4.25 3.23
CA ASP A 237 -39.92 -4.10 3.30
C ASP A 237 -40.55 -5.07 2.29
N GLU A 238 -40.60 -6.36 2.60
CA GLU A 238 -41.41 -7.32 1.86
C GLU A 238 -42.77 -7.50 2.53
N ALA A 239 -43.81 -7.27 1.74
CA ALA A 239 -45.19 -7.52 2.07
C ALA A 239 -45.40 -8.99 2.45
N GLY A 240 -45.51 -9.26 3.76
CA GLY A 240 -46.12 -10.50 4.29
C GLY A 240 -45.21 -11.51 5.00
N GLY A 241 -43.94 -11.19 5.30
CA GLY A 241 -43.05 -12.07 6.08
C GLY A 241 -42.97 -11.65 7.55
N SER A 242 -43.42 -12.52 8.46
CA SER A 242 -43.56 -12.24 9.90
C SER A 242 -42.28 -12.47 10.72
N ASP A 243 -41.12 -12.05 10.24
CA ASP A 243 -39.91 -11.99 11.07
C ASP A 243 -39.17 -10.67 10.77
N GLY A 244 -39.41 -9.66 11.62
CA GLY A 244 -38.75 -8.35 11.54
C GLY A 244 -37.25 -8.36 11.89
N SER A 245 -36.57 -9.50 11.70
CA SER A 245 -35.13 -9.61 11.89
C SER A 245 -34.43 -9.09 10.63
N GLY A 246 -33.71 -7.99 10.76
CA GLY A 246 -32.89 -7.46 9.67
C GLY A 246 -31.83 -8.47 9.25
N TYR A 247 -31.40 -8.42 7.98
CA TYR A 247 -30.35 -9.27 7.46
C TYR A 247 -28.98 -8.60 7.63
N PRO A 248 -27.94 -9.30 8.13
CA PRO A 248 -26.60 -8.74 8.20
C PRO A 248 -26.10 -8.32 6.80
N ILE A 249 -25.60 -7.09 6.69
CA ILE A 249 -25.15 -6.52 5.41
C ILE A 249 -24.10 -7.41 4.74
N HIS A 250 -23.20 -8.03 5.52
CA HIS A 250 -22.14 -8.88 4.97
C HIS A 250 -22.64 -10.21 4.39
N GLU A 251 -23.89 -10.60 4.65
CA GLU A 251 -24.51 -11.78 4.04
C GLU A 251 -25.18 -11.43 2.71
N VAL A 252 -25.81 -10.25 2.62
CA VAL A 252 -26.64 -9.84 1.48
C VAL A 252 -25.94 -8.89 0.49
N ALA A 253 -24.82 -8.27 0.87
CA ALA A 253 -24.12 -7.31 0.02
C ALA A 253 -23.52 -8.00 -1.22
N ILE A 254 -23.80 -7.42 -2.38
CA ILE A 254 -23.25 -7.82 -3.67
C ILE A 254 -22.35 -6.70 -4.17
N ASP A 255 -21.19 -7.06 -4.72
CA ASP A 255 -20.31 -6.09 -5.35
C ASP A 255 -20.87 -5.68 -6.73
N LEU A 256 -21.33 -4.44 -6.84
CA LEU A 256 -22.01 -3.96 -8.03
C LEU A 256 -21.01 -3.76 -9.18
N PRO A 257 -21.35 -4.14 -10.42
CA PRO A 257 -20.52 -3.82 -11.58
C PRO A 257 -20.42 -2.30 -11.73
N SER A 258 -19.24 -1.83 -12.12
CA SER A 258 -18.97 -0.41 -12.31
C SER A 258 -18.11 -0.20 -13.54
N MET A 259 -18.28 0.96 -14.17
CA MET A 259 -17.41 1.43 -15.24
C MET A 259 -16.93 2.82 -14.85
N ASN A 260 -15.63 3.07 -14.94
CA ASN A 260 -15.10 4.40 -14.67
C ASN A 260 -15.23 5.32 -15.89
N GLY A 261 -14.91 6.61 -15.73
CA GLY A 261 -14.99 7.59 -16.82
C GLY A 261 -14.07 7.31 -18.03
N HIS A 262 -13.16 6.34 -17.93
CA HIS A 262 -12.27 5.91 -19.00
C HIS A 262 -12.74 4.59 -19.67
N GLY A 263 -13.90 4.07 -19.30
CA GLY A 263 -14.44 2.83 -19.85
C GLY A 263 -13.89 1.54 -19.23
N GLU A 264 -13.03 1.63 -18.20
CA GLU A 264 -12.52 0.45 -17.51
C GLU A 264 -13.62 -0.18 -16.66
N VAL A 265 -13.84 -1.47 -16.85
CA VAL A 265 -14.83 -2.25 -16.11
C VAL A 265 -14.21 -2.81 -14.83
N SER A 266 -14.92 -2.64 -13.73
CA SER A 266 -14.56 -3.19 -12.42
C SER A 266 -15.84 -3.42 -11.60
N THR A 267 -15.71 -3.50 -10.28
CA THR A 267 -16.82 -3.53 -9.34
C THR A 267 -16.62 -2.44 -8.28
N VAL A 268 -17.70 -1.92 -7.69
CA VAL A 268 -17.63 -0.74 -6.82
C VAL A 268 -16.76 -0.99 -5.59
N VAL A 269 -16.98 -2.10 -4.88
CA VAL A 269 -16.20 -2.44 -3.68
C VAL A 269 -14.73 -2.62 -4.04
N ARG A 270 -14.43 -3.41 -5.07
CA ARG A 270 -13.05 -3.61 -5.53
C ARG A 270 -12.36 -2.30 -5.91
N TYR A 271 -13.04 -1.43 -6.66
CA TYR A 271 -12.47 -0.16 -7.09
C TYR A 271 -12.19 0.76 -5.89
N VAL A 272 -13.16 0.90 -4.98
CA VAL A 272 -13.01 1.74 -3.79
C VAL A 272 -11.91 1.21 -2.88
N LEU A 273 -11.88 -0.10 -2.62
CA LEU A 273 -10.84 -0.71 -1.78
C LEU A 273 -9.46 -0.56 -2.41
N ASN A 274 -9.30 -0.86 -3.70
CA ASN A 274 -8.03 -0.61 -4.39
C ASN A 274 -7.63 0.85 -4.26
N ARG A 275 -8.54 1.81 -4.54
CA ARG A 275 -8.25 3.24 -4.41
C ARG A 275 -7.84 3.64 -2.99
N SER A 276 -8.43 3.01 -1.98
CA SER A 276 -8.13 3.27 -0.56
C SER A 276 -6.75 2.77 -0.12
N GLU A 277 -6.17 1.82 -0.85
CA GLU A 277 -4.80 1.33 -0.64
C GLU A 277 -3.73 2.35 -1.07
N HIS A 278 -4.10 3.34 -1.90
CA HIS A 278 -3.20 4.40 -2.35
C HIS A 278 -3.20 5.64 -1.44
N MET A 279 -2.13 6.44 -1.54
CA MET A 279 -2.05 7.80 -1.01
C MET A 279 -3.12 8.70 -1.65
N LEU A 280 -4.00 9.32 -0.85
CA LEU A 280 -5.01 10.28 -1.35
C LEU A 280 -4.67 11.75 -1.08
N LYS A 281 -3.58 12.04 -0.37
CA LYS A 281 -3.22 13.43 -0.03
C LYS A 281 -2.81 14.15 -1.33
N PRO A 282 -3.50 15.22 -1.75
CA PRO A 282 -3.30 15.79 -3.09
C PRO A 282 -1.86 16.16 -3.43
N ARG A 283 -1.08 16.63 -2.45
CA ARG A 283 0.32 17.04 -2.65
C ARG A 283 1.32 15.88 -2.73
N LEU A 284 0.91 14.67 -2.37
CA LEU A 284 1.81 13.50 -2.24
C LEU A 284 1.26 12.25 -2.95
N SER A 285 0.08 12.33 -3.56
CA SER A 285 -0.50 11.23 -4.32
C SER A 285 0.30 11.04 -5.60
N LEU A 286 0.88 9.86 -5.77
CA LEU A 286 1.75 9.52 -6.91
C LEU A 286 0.95 8.94 -8.08
N VAL A 287 -0.28 8.51 -7.81
CA VAL A 287 -1.19 7.94 -8.79
C VAL A 287 -2.22 9.00 -9.17
N PRO A 288 -2.31 9.40 -10.46
CA PRO A 288 -3.26 10.40 -10.94
C PRO A 288 -4.68 9.83 -11.05
N LYS A 289 -5.22 9.32 -9.95
CA LYS A 289 -6.58 8.79 -9.84
C LYS A 289 -7.43 9.67 -8.91
N PRO A 290 -8.75 9.78 -9.15
CA PRO A 290 -9.62 10.65 -8.36
C PRO A 290 -9.63 10.26 -6.88
N ARG A 291 -9.55 11.25 -5.99
CA ARG A 291 -9.71 11.07 -4.54
C ARG A 291 -11.17 10.89 -4.14
N HIS A 292 -12.03 11.67 -4.78
CA HIS A 292 -13.46 11.71 -4.52
C HIS A 292 -14.15 10.84 -5.55
N LEU A 293 -14.96 9.88 -5.09
CA LEU A 293 -15.64 8.93 -5.94
C LEU A 293 -17.14 9.18 -5.85
N ILE A 294 -17.81 9.17 -7.00
CA ILE A 294 -19.26 9.28 -7.10
C ILE A 294 -19.76 7.99 -7.74
N VAL A 295 -20.69 7.31 -7.07
CA VAL A 295 -21.34 6.10 -7.59
C VAL A 295 -22.71 6.48 -8.13
N THR A 296 -22.87 6.43 -9.44
CA THR A 296 -24.13 6.74 -10.14
C THR A 296 -24.85 5.48 -10.61
N GLY A 297 -26.17 5.46 -10.55
CA GLY A 297 -27.00 4.35 -11.03
C GLY A 297 -28.47 4.55 -10.68
N ALA A 298 -29.37 3.76 -11.28
CA ALA A 298 -30.81 3.87 -11.07
C ALA A 298 -31.21 3.70 -9.58
N PRO A 299 -32.33 4.29 -9.12
CA PRO A 299 -32.89 4.03 -7.80
C PRO A 299 -33.06 2.52 -7.55
N GLY A 300 -32.85 2.06 -6.32
CA GLY A 300 -33.00 0.63 -5.97
C GLY A 300 -31.80 -0.28 -6.29
N ASN A 301 -30.80 0.18 -7.06
CA ASN A 301 -29.64 -0.66 -7.45
C ASN A 301 -28.62 -0.96 -6.32
N GLY A 302 -28.97 -0.78 -5.04
CA GLY A 302 -28.10 -1.16 -3.91
C GLY A 302 -26.92 -0.22 -3.63
N LYS A 303 -26.87 1.00 -4.19
CA LYS A 303 -25.80 1.98 -3.95
C LYS A 303 -25.57 2.27 -2.46
N THR A 304 -26.66 2.50 -1.73
CA THR A 304 -26.63 2.74 -0.27
C THR A 304 -26.13 1.52 0.49
N THR A 305 -26.55 0.32 0.07
CA THR A 305 -26.11 -0.96 0.66
C THR A 305 -24.60 -1.14 0.49
N VAL A 306 -24.05 -0.87 -0.70
CA VAL A 306 -22.60 -0.93 -0.95
C VAL A 306 -21.84 0.11 -0.13
N ALA A 307 -22.34 1.34 -0.01
CA ALA A 307 -21.72 2.37 0.82
C ALA A 307 -21.68 1.96 2.30
N ARG A 308 -22.78 1.40 2.83
CA ARG A 308 -22.83 0.86 4.19
C ARG A 308 -21.89 -0.33 4.38
N PHE A 309 -21.86 -1.27 3.42
CA PHE A 309 -20.93 -2.40 3.44
C PHE A 309 -19.48 -1.94 3.51
N LEU A 310 -19.07 -0.96 2.69
CA LEU A 310 -17.72 -0.40 2.70
C LEU A 310 -17.37 0.21 4.06
N VAL A 311 -18.27 1.04 4.63
CA VAL A 311 -18.07 1.64 5.96
C VAL A 311 -17.85 0.55 7.01
N GLN A 312 -18.68 -0.49 7.01
CA GLN A 312 -18.57 -1.57 7.99
C GLN A 312 -17.34 -2.46 7.78
N ALA A 313 -16.92 -2.69 6.52
CA ALA A 313 -15.68 -3.38 6.22
C ALA A 313 -14.46 -2.65 6.80
N PHE A 314 -14.40 -1.30 6.70
CA PHE A 314 -13.36 -0.51 7.34
C PHE A 314 -13.42 -0.58 8.88
N ARG A 315 -14.61 -0.54 9.48
CA ARG A 315 -14.78 -0.69 10.95
C ARG A 315 -14.32 -2.07 11.41
N ALA A 316 -14.69 -3.12 10.69
CA ALA A 316 -14.26 -4.48 10.97
C ALA A 316 -12.73 -4.61 10.91
N ALA A 317 -12.07 -4.02 9.89
CA ALA A 317 -10.61 -4.02 9.77
C ALA A 317 -9.89 -3.24 10.88
N MET A 318 -10.53 -2.19 11.42
CA MET A 318 -10.01 -1.42 12.55
C MET A 318 -10.08 -2.19 13.86
N LEU A 319 -11.14 -2.98 14.04
CA LEU A 319 -11.37 -3.77 15.26
C LEU A 319 -10.66 -5.13 15.24
N GLU A 320 -10.28 -5.63 14.05
CA GLU A 320 -9.60 -6.90 13.88
C GLU A 320 -8.32 -7.00 14.74
N GLY A 321 -8.27 -8.04 15.59
CA GLY A 321 -7.16 -8.29 16.53
C GLY A 321 -7.26 -7.55 17.86
N GLY A 322 -8.35 -6.82 18.14
CA GLY A 322 -8.60 -6.20 19.44
C GLY A 322 -8.92 -7.22 20.55
N SER A 323 -8.41 -6.98 21.76
CA SER A 323 -8.65 -7.83 22.94
C SER A 323 -10.07 -7.70 23.53
N GLU A 324 -10.73 -6.57 23.30
CA GLU A 324 -12.03 -6.22 23.91
C GLU A 324 -13.22 -6.36 22.95
N LEU A 325 -13.32 -7.53 22.30
CA LEU A 325 -14.42 -7.84 21.38
C LEU A 325 -15.34 -8.91 21.98
N SER A 326 -16.66 -8.68 21.88
CA SER A 326 -17.66 -9.72 22.15
C SER A 326 -17.64 -10.81 21.06
N ASP A 327 -18.22 -11.97 21.34
CA ASP A 327 -18.31 -13.05 20.34
C ASP A 327 -19.14 -12.64 19.12
N GLU A 328 -20.21 -11.87 19.32
CA GLU A 328 -21.02 -11.29 18.24
C GLU A 328 -20.18 -10.38 17.32
N GLN A 329 -19.31 -9.53 17.90
CA GLN A 329 -18.42 -8.67 17.13
C GLN A 329 -17.38 -9.46 16.36
N ARG A 330 -16.80 -10.52 16.97
CA ARG A 330 -15.86 -11.41 16.29
C ARG A 330 -16.51 -12.12 15.10
N THR A 331 -17.73 -12.63 15.28
CA THR A 331 -18.52 -13.25 14.22
C THR A 331 -18.79 -12.25 13.09
N THR A 332 -19.21 -11.03 13.43
CA THR A 332 -19.45 -9.96 12.44
C THR A 332 -18.19 -9.62 11.64
N ILE A 333 -17.03 -9.50 12.32
CA ILE A 333 -15.75 -9.26 11.66
C ILE A 333 -15.39 -10.41 10.71
N SER A 334 -15.60 -11.67 11.12
CA SER A 334 -15.39 -12.83 10.25
C SER A 334 -16.31 -12.79 9.02
N GLY A 335 -17.58 -12.45 9.22
CA GLY A 335 -18.56 -12.31 8.15
C GLY A 335 -18.15 -11.29 7.09
N TYR A 336 -17.62 -10.12 7.48
CA TYR A 336 -17.07 -9.15 6.53
C TYR A 336 -15.83 -9.66 5.80
N ARG A 337 -14.93 -10.39 6.49
CA ARG A 337 -13.75 -11.01 5.86
C ARG A 337 -14.16 -12.01 4.78
N GLU A 338 -15.14 -12.86 5.08
CA GLU A 338 -15.68 -13.84 4.15
C GLU A 338 -16.39 -13.17 2.97
N ALA A 339 -17.21 -12.15 3.24
CA ALA A 339 -17.90 -11.39 2.19
C ALA A 339 -16.92 -10.74 1.21
N LEU A 340 -15.87 -10.10 1.71
CA LEU A 340 -14.81 -9.55 0.87
C LEU A 340 -14.07 -10.63 0.09
N SER A 341 -13.80 -11.78 0.71
CA SER A 341 -13.17 -12.91 0.01
C SER A 341 -14.05 -13.44 -1.12
N ARG A 342 -15.37 -13.51 -0.95
CA ARG A 342 -16.32 -13.86 -2.05
C ARG A 342 -16.26 -12.85 -3.20
N MET A 343 -16.02 -11.58 -2.91
CA MET A 343 -15.81 -10.51 -3.90
C MET A 343 -14.37 -10.47 -4.46
N GLY A 344 -13.50 -11.41 -4.06
CA GLY A 344 -12.08 -11.45 -4.44
C GLY A 344 -11.29 -10.26 -3.90
N CYS A 345 -11.69 -9.70 -2.76
CA CYS A 345 -11.03 -8.61 -2.07
C CYS A 345 -10.49 -9.08 -0.70
N ALA A 346 -9.46 -8.41 -0.19
CA ALA A 346 -8.97 -8.61 1.17
C ALA A 346 -9.56 -7.55 2.10
N MET A 347 -9.44 -7.77 3.43
CA MET A 347 -9.74 -6.74 4.42
C MET A 347 -8.94 -5.46 4.12
N PRO A 348 -9.55 -4.26 4.28
CA PRO A 348 -8.85 -2.99 4.14
C PRO A 348 -7.59 -2.94 4.99
N ARG A 349 -6.45 -2.62 4.39
CA ARG A 349 -5.16 -2.61 5.10
C ARG A 349 -4.77 -1.22 5.56
N ASN A 350 -5.06 -0.22 4.73
CA ASN A 350 -4.99 1.18 5.14
C ASN A 350 -6.19 1.53 6.03
N ARG A 351 -6.00 1.41 7.35
CA ARG A 351 -7.01 1.68 8.38
C ARG A 351 -7.41 3.17 8.41
N ARG A 352 -8.37 3.54 7.57
CA ARG A 352 -9.00 4.86 7.50
C ARG A 352 -10.23 4.89 8.38
N TRP A 353 -10.45 5.96 9.14
CA TRP A 353 -11.66 6.11 9.96
C TRP A 353 -12.88 6.29 9.05
N PRO A 354 -13.82 5.33 9.00
CA PRO A 354 -14.95 5.45 8.10
C PRO A 354 -16.05 6.29 8.76
N MET A 355 -16.44 7.36 8.09
CA MET A 355 -17.60 8.17 8.46
C MET A 355 -18.68 8.02 7.39
N ARG A 356 -19.91 7.75 7.84
CA ARG A 356 -21.10 7.80 7.01
C ARG A 356 -21.85 9.06 7.40
N ILE A 357 -22.19 9.88 6.42
CA ILE A 357 -23.05 11.04 6.59
C ILE A 357 -24.23 10.80 5.66
N ASP A 358 -25.43 10.63 6.23
CA ASP A 358 -26.65 10.67 5.44
C ASP A 358 -27.02 12.13 5.24
N LEU A 359 -27.00 12.60 3.99
CA LEU A 359 -27.20 14.01 3.70
C LEU A 359 -28.65 14.47 3.94
N ALA A 360 -29.62 13.55 3.89
CA ALA A 360 -31.02 13.89 4.16
C ALA A 360 -31.22 14.11 5.67
N GLU A 361 -30.78 13.14 6.48
CA GLU A 361 -30.79 13.23 7.95
C GLU A 361 -29.98 14.44 8.43
N TYR A 362 -28.78 14.64 7.88
CA TYR A 362 -27.92 15.76 8.23
C TYR A 362 -28.53 17.14 7.90
N ALA A 363 -29.34 17.23 6.83
CA ALA A 363 -30.05 18.45 6.49
C ALA A 363 -31.23 18.71 7.43
N GLU A 364 -31.93 17.66 7.87
CA GLU A 364 -33.02 17.72 8.85
C GLU A 364 -32.52 18.14 10.24
N GLU A 365 -31.30 17.73 10.62
CA GLU A 365 -30.64 18.10 11.87
C GLU A 365 -30.03 19.53 11.87
N GLY A 366 -30.21 20.30 10.80
CA GLY A 366 -29.81 21.72 10.72
C GLY A 366 -28.37 21.99 10.26
N GLY A 367 -27.61 20.96 9.88
CA GLY A 367 -26.24 21.05 9.37
C GLY A 367 -25.26 21.87 10.25
N LEU A 368 -24.16 22.35 9.66
CA LEU A 368 -23.22 23.29 10.32
C LEU A 368 -23.81 24.70 10.54
N GLY A 369 -25.12 24.89 10.33
CA GLY A 369 -25.80 26.19 10.36
C GLY A 369 -26.35 26.61 11.73
N ALA A 370 -26.18 25.80 12.77
CA ALA A 370 -26.61 26.16 14.12
C ALA A 370 -25.65 27.19 14.76
N LYS A 371 -25.92 28.48 14.50
CA LYS A 371 -25.51 29.75 15.17
C LYS A 371 -24.09 29.86 15.80
N PRO A 372 -23.38 31.01 15.61
CA PRO A 372 -22.19 31.30 16.40
C PRO A 372 -22.58 31.39 17.88
N PHE A 373 -21.92 30.57 18.70
CA PHE A 373 -22.03 30.58 20.15
C PHE A 373 -21.81 32.01 20.67
N SER A 374 -22.78 32.53 21.42
CA SER A 374 -22.74 33.82 22.13
C SER A 374 -21.91 33.74 23.40
#